data_AF-A0A365PUP9-F1
#
_entry.id   AF-A0A365PUP9-F1
#
_cell.length_a   1.000
_cell.length_b   1.000
_cell.length_c   1.000
_cell.angle_alpha   90.00
_cell.angle_beta   90.00
_cell.angle_gamma   90.00
#
_symmetry.space_group_name_H-M   'P 1'
#
loop_
_entity.id
_entity.type
_entity.pdbx_description
1 polymer ?
#
loop_
_entity_poly.entity_id
_entity_poly.type
_entity_poly.pdbx_seq_one_letter_code
_entity_poly.pdbx_strand_id
1 'polypeptide(L)' 'MHIQLNGERYELPDGQSVADLLQRLELTGRRLAVELNRDIVPRSQHAATVLVEGDQIEIVHAIGGG' A
#
# COMPACT_ATOMS: atom_id res chain seq x y z
N MET A 1 6.50 -12.68 -3.24
CA MET A 1 6.74 -11.69 -4.30
C MET A 1 7.59 -10.52 -3.83
N HIS A 2 8.29 -9.85 -4.74
CA HIS A 2 8.94 -8.56 -4.51
C HIS A 2 8.11 -7.43 -5.08
N ILE A 3 7.95 -6.37 -4.29
CA ILE A 3 7.36 -5.10 -4.69
C ILE A 3 8.40 -3.98 -4.50
N GLN A 4 8.14 -2.83 -5.11
CA GLN A 4 8.79 -1.57 -4.72
C GLN A 4 7.87 -0.84 -3.74
N LEU A 5 8.37 -0.54 -2.55
CA LEU A 5 7.66 0.19 -1.51
C LEU A 5 8.45 1.45 -1.17
N ASN A 6 7.88 2.63 -1.46
CA ASN A 6 8.52 3.93 -1.26
C ASN A 6 9.92 4.00 -1.90
N GLY A 7 10.06 3.47 -3.13
CA GLY A 7 11.33 3.37 -3.86
C GLY A 7 12.29 2.27 -3.41
N GLU A 8 12.00 1.52 -2.35
CA GLU A 8 12.86 0.42 -1.87
C GLU A 8 12.28 -0.96 -2.17
N ARG A 9 13.15 -1.96 -2.39
CA ARG A 9 12.69 -3.34 -2.62
C ARG A 9 12.15 -3.93 -1.32
N TYR A 10 10.94 -4.45 -1.36
CA TYR A 10 10.28 -5.08 -0.23
C TYR A 10 9.77 -6.48 -0.60
N GLU A 11 9.99 -7.46 0.28
CA GLU A 11 9.49 -8.83 0.10
C GLU A 11 8.18 -9.01 0.85
N LEU A 12 7.16 -9.52 0.14
CA LEU A 12 5.82 -9.74 0.67
C LEU A 12 5.34 -11.14 0.26
N PRO A 13 4.61 -11.89 1.12
CA PRO A 13 3.97 -13.13 0.71
C PRO A 13 2.96 -12.91 -0.42
N ASP A 14 2.77 -13.92 -1.25
CA ASP A 14 1.82 -13.86 -2.36
C ASP A 14 0.37 -13.78 -1.84
N GLY A 15 -0.51 -13.15 -2.61
CA GLY A 15 -1.93 -13.00 -2.29
C GLY A 15 -2.23 -11.98 -1.19
N GLN A 16 -1.26 -11.14 -0.81
CA GLN A 16 -1.48 -10.09 0.17
C GLN A 16 -2.12 -8.85 -0.45
N SER A 17 -3.05 -8.25 0.29
CA SER A 17 -3.70 -7.01 -0.08
C SER A 17 -2.92 -5.77 0.38
N VAL A 18 -3.33 -4.60 -0.09
CA VAL A 18 -2.86 -3.30 0.43
C VAL A 18 -3.11 -3.21 1.95
N ALA A 19 -4.27 -3.65 2.43
CA ALA A 19 -4.57 -3.64 3.86
C ALA A 19 -3.62 -4.54 4.68
N ASP A 20 -3.27 -5.71 4.15
CA ASP A 20 -2.32 -6.62 4.81
C ASP A 20 -0.92 -6.02 4.87
N LEU A 21 -0.49 -5.35 3.80
CA LEU A 21 0.77 -4.61 3.78
C LEU A 21 0.78 -3.52 4.87
N LEU A 22 -0.27 -2.69 4.96
CA LEU A 22 -0.39 -1.65 5.99
C LEU A 22 -0.38 -2.23 7.41
N GLN A 23 -1.00 -3.40 7.61
CA GLN A 23 -0.97 -4.10 8.90
C GLN A 23 0.44 -4.58 9.25
N ARG A 24 1.17 -5.18 8.30
CA ARG A 24 2.56 -5.64 8.49
C ARG A 24 3.52 -4.49 8.80
N LEU A 25 3.27 -3.32 8.23
CA LEU A 25 4.04 -2.11 8.48
C LEU A 25 3.61 -1.37 9.76
N GLU A 26 2.62 -1.88 10.49
CA GLU A 26 2.06 -1.24 11.70
C GLU A 26 1.53 0.18 11.43
N LEU A 27 0.98 0.37 10.23
CA LEU A 27 0.44 1.64 9.72
C LEU A 27 -1.09 1.69 9.73
N THR A 28 -1.77 0.62 10.15
CA THR A 28 -3.22 0.55 10.25
C THR A 28 -3.78 1.70 11.10
N GLY A 29 -4.92 2.26 10.67
CA GLY A 29 -5.58 3.35 11.40
C GLY A 29 -4.97 4.74 11.20
N ARG A 30 -3.75 4.84 10.64
CA ARG A 30 -3.14 6.13 10.30
C ARG A 30 -3.84 6.77 9.10
N ARG A 31 -3.73 8.10 9.01
CA ARG A 31 -4.26 8.90 7.91
C ARG A 31 -3.24 8.97 6.78
N LEU A 32 -3.21 7.91 5.99
CA LEU A 32 -2.27 7.71 4.89
C LEU A 32 -3.02 7.65 3.56
N ALA A 33 -2.37 8.13 2.50
CA ALA A 33 -2.75 7.84 1.12
C ALA A 33 -1.84 6.72 0.60
N VAL A 34 -2.43 5.79 -0.16
CA VAL A 34 -1.71 4.71 -0.81
C VAL A 34 -1.87 4.88 -2.31
N GLU A 35 -0.77 4.90 -3.02
CA GLU A 35 -0.68 4.86 -4.47
C GLU A 35 -0.14 3.48 -4.87
N LEU A 36 -0.76 2.85 -5.86
CA LEU A 36 -0.35 1.60 -6.48
C LEU A 36 -0.16 1.87 -7.96
N ASN A 37 1.06 1.72 -8.46
CA ASN A 37 1.41 1.89 -9.88
C ASN A 37 0.93 3.23 -10.47
N ARG A 38 1.07 4.33 -9.70
CA ARG A 38 0.61 5.69 -10.05
C ARG A 38 -0.88 5.96 -9.93
N ASP A 39 -1.65 4.98 -9.44
CA ASP A 39 -3.07 5.12 -9.17
C ASP A 39 -3.36 5.13 -7.67
N ILE A 40 -4.11 6.12 -7.20
CA ILE A 40 -4.52 6.18 -5.79
C ILE A 40 -5.51 5.06 -5.48
N VAL A 41 -5.20 4.25 -4.47
CA VAL A 41 -6.10 3.20 -3.98
C VAL A 41 -6.97 3.78 -2.86
N PRO A 42 -8.30 3.94 -3.06
CA PRO A 42 -9.19 4.42 -2.02
C PRO A 42 -9.15 3.51 -0.79
N ARG A 43 -9.24 4.10 0.41
CA ARG A 43 -9.18 3.33 1.66
C ARG A 43 -10.19 2.18 1.74
N SER A 44 -11.39 2.37 1.16
CA SER A 44 -12.43 1.34 1.10
C SER A 44 -12.03 0.13 0.24
N GLN A 45 -11.06 0.28 -0.65
CA GLN A 45 -10.59 -0.78 -1.55
C GLN A 45 -9.33 -1.49 -1.03
N HIS A 46 -8.66 -0.96 0.01
CA HIS A 46 -7.39 -1.52 0.50
C HIS A 46 -7.44 -3.02 0.79
N ALA A 47 -8.54 -3.52 1.35
CA ALA A 47 -8.70 -4.95 1.65
C ALA A 47 -8.98 -5.83 0.41
N ALA A 48 -9.50 -5.24 -0.67
CA ALA A 48 -9.84 -5.95 -1.90
C ALA A 48 -8.73 -5.87 -2.97
N THR A 49 -7.84 -4.88 -2.88
CA THR A 49 -6.72 -4.70 -3.80
C THR A 49 -5.58 -5.65 -3.44
N VAL A 50 -5.49 -6.78 -4.17
CA VAL A 50 -4.40 -7.74 -4.07
C VAL A 50 -3.16 -7.21 -4.81
N LEU A 51 -2.01 -7.23 -4.14
CA LEU A 51 -0.73 -6.86 -4.71
C LEU A 51 -0.13 -8.04 -5.48
N VAL A 52 0.66 -7.74 -6.51
CA VAL A 52 1.34 -8.72 -7.34
C VAL A 52 2.84 -8.41 -7.48
N GLU A 53 3.61 -9.37 -7.99
CA GLU A 53 5.05 -9.21 -8.24
C GLU A 53 5.32 -7.98 -9.12
N GLY A 54 6.27 -7.15 -8.68
CA GLY A 54 6.73 -5.97 -9.41
C GLY A 54 5.92 -4.70 -9.19
N ASP A 55 4.81 -4.76 -8.43
CA ASP A 55 4.02 -3.57 -8.11
C ASP A 55 4.86 -2.49 -7.41
N GLN A 56 4.56 -1.23 -7.72
CA GLN A 56 5.13 -0.04 -7.09
C GLN A 56 4.10 0.58 -6.16
N ILE A 57 4.42 0.67 -4.88
CA ILE A 57 3.55 1.19 -3.83
C ILE A 57 4.22 2.41 -3.21
N GLU A 58 3.51 3.53 -3.19
CA GLU A 58 3.90 4.71 -2.43
C GLU A 58 2.89 4.95 -1.30
N ILE A 59 3.40 5.12 -0.08
CA ILE A 59 2.62 5.39 1.12
C ILE A 59 3.05 6.76 1.64
N VAL A 60 2.15 7.73 1.50
CA VAL A 60 2.41 9.12 1.91
C VAL A 60 1.40 9.56 2.98
N HIS A 61 1.80 10.53 3.81
CA HIS A 61 0.87 11.19 4.71
C HIS A 61 -0.21 11.91 3.88
N ALA A 62 -1.48 11.63 4.17
CA ALA A 62 -2.56 12.29 3.46
C ALA A 62 -2.61 13.77 3.88
N ILE A 63 -2.28 14.65 2.93
CA ILE A 63 -2.39 16.10 3.10
C ILE A 63 -3.84 16.49 2.81
N GLY A 64 -4.66 16.58 3.85
CA GLY A 64 -6.07 16.99 3.73
C GLY A 64 -6.49 17.84 4.91
N GLY A 65 -6.51 19.17 4.71
CA GLY A 65 -7.13 20.13 5.62
C GLY A 65 -8.62 19.85 5.83
N GLY A 66 -9.16 20.35 6.94
CA GLY A 66 -10.60 20.40 7.18
C GLY A 66 -11.31 21.35 6.23
#